data_AF-A0AA95N5T5-F1
#
_entry.id   AF-A0AA95N5T5-F1
#
_cell.length_a   1.000
_cell.length_b   1.000
_cell.length_c   1.000
_cell.angle_alpha   90.00
_cell.angle_beta   90.00
_cell.angle_gamma   90.00
#
_symmetry.space_group_name_H-M   'P 1'
#
loop_
_entity.id
_entity.type
_entity.pdbx_description
1 polymer ?
#
loop_
_entity_poly.entity_id
_entity_poly.type
_entity_poly.pdbx_seq_one_letter_code
_entity_poly.pdbx_strand_id
1 'polypeptide(L)'
;MNSRESIELLKLSKSYNAKVLIDFEWHYLPIRQKMKELIQNDFIGKIIHFEYHISSPQYQKLQSTQRNWMGEKQKFGGMLGALGTHMIDCLRWLTRDEIESVNGLLHTHVPEGPGELRDADDAFFIHGKMKNNTTFSIQLLSGINHGFGSNLKVFGTKGTITLTNDKQLCFGKINDELEELKVEFK
;
A
#
# COMPACT_ATOMS: atom_id res chain seq x y z
N MET A 1 7.93 0.58 -16.33
CA MET A 1 7.44 -0.69 -16.90
C MET A 1 5.92 -0.68 -16.87
N ASN A 2 5.25 -0.91 -18.00
CA ASN A 2 3.80 -1.02 -18.12
C ASN A 2 3.32 -2.48 -18.15
N SER A 3 2.00 -2.72 -18.14
CA SER A 3 1.44 -4.07 -18.11
C SER A 3 1.80 -4.94 -19.33
N ARG A 4 1.98 -4.35 -20.51
CA ARG A 4 2.39 -5.08 -21.72
C ARG A 4 3.83 -5.55 -21.60
N GLU A 5 4.73 -4.67 -21.15
CA GLU A 5 6.13 -4.99 -20.88
C GLU A 5 6.24 -6.07 -19.78
N SER A 6 5.42 -6.02 -18.73
CA SER A 6 5.37 -7.07 -17.70
C SER A 6 4.94 -8.43 -18.27
N ILE A 7 3.95 -8.45 -19.18
CA ILE A 7 3.51 -9.68 -19.87
C ILE A 7 4.62 -10.22 -20.76
N GLU A 8 5.33 -9.35 -21.46
CA GLU A 8 6.46 -9.72 -22.30
C GLU A 8 7.62 -10.30 -21.47
N LEU A 9 7.97 -9.67 -20.35
CA LEU A 9 8.98 -10.18 -19.43
C LEU A 9 8.62 -11.59 -18.92
N LEU A 10 7.34 -11.83 -18.62
CA LEU A 10 6.87 -13.16 -18.21
C LEU A 10 6.91 -14.19 -19.35
N LYS A 11 6.75 -13.78 -20.61
CA LYS A 11 6.94 -14.68 -21.77
C LYS A 11 8.41 -15.02 -21.95
N LEU A 12 9.29 -14.02 -21.88
CA LEU A 12 10.73 -14.19 -21.99
C LEU A 12 11.27 -15.07 -20.85
N SER A 13 10.81 -14.88 -19.62
CA SER A 13 11.24 -15.71 -18.50
C SER A 13 10.95 -17.19 -18.75
N LYS A 14 9.80 -17.51 -19.36
CA LYS A 14 9.45 -18.88 -19.75
C LYS A 14 10.31 -19.40 -20.90
N SER A 15 10.55 -18.60 -21.95
CA SER A 15 11.34 -19.04 -23.10
C SER A 15 12.81 -19.26 -22.77
N TYR A 16 13.36 -18.48 -21.84
CA TYR A 16 14.75 -18.57 -21.41
C TYR A 16 14.93 -19.40 -20.12
N ASN A 17 13.87 -20.00 -19.58
CA ASN A 17 13.88 -20.70 -18.29
C ASN A 17 14.51 -19.85 -17.16
N ALA A 18 14.27 -18.54 -17.19
CA ALA A 18 14.77 -17.59 -16.21
C ALA A 18 13.75 -17.37 -15.10
N LYS A 19 14.24 -17.18 -13.87
CA LYS A 19 13.40 -16.80 -12.73
C LYS A 19 13.26 -15.27 -12.70
N VAL A 20 12.03 -14.79 -12.66
CA VAL A 20 11.70 -13.39 -12.41
C VAL A 20 11.02 -13.31 -11.06
N LEU A 21 11.55 -12.48 -10.17
CA LEU A 21 10.99 -12.26 -8.84
C LEU A 21 10.60 -10.78 -8.71
N ILE A 22 9.50 -10.54 -8.00
CA ILE A 22 9.10 -9.20 -7.59
C ILE A 22 9.45 -9.11 -6.10
N ASP A 23 10.24 -8.11 -5.75
CA ASP A 23 10.65 -7.89 -4.37
C ASP A 23 9.57 -7.10 -3.63
N PHE A 24 8.63 -7.82 -3.00
CA PHE A 24 7.70 -7.25 -2.02
C PHE A 24 8.25 -7.48 -0.62
N GLU A 25 9.23 -6.67 -0.26
CA GLU A 25 10.04 -6.76 0.94
C GLU A 25 9.20 -6.57 2.22
N TRP A 26 8.07 -5.86 2.15
CA TRP A 26 7.16 -5.67 3.28
C TRP A 26 6.58 -6.97 3.82
N HIS A 27 6.54 -8.03 3.00
CA HIS A 27 6.18 -9.36 3.48
C HIS A 27 7.14 -9.84 4.57
N TYR A 28 8.40 -9.45 4.56
CA TYR A 28 9.40 -9.97 5.49
C TYR A 28 9.49 -9.19 6.80
N LEU A 29 8.71 -8.12 6.97
CA LEU A 29 8.64 -7.40 8.24
C LEU A 29 7.96 -8.27 9.31
N PRO A 30 8.63 -8.61 10.42
CA PRO A 30 8.09 -9.52 11.42
C PRO A 30 6.72 -9.09 11.99
N ILE A 31 6.48 -7.78 12.16
CA ILE A 31 5.19 -7.25 12.62
C ILE A 31 4.06 -7.48 11.61
N ARG A 32 4.36 -7.42 10.31
CA ARG A 32 3.40 -7.70 9.23
C ARG A 32 3.14 -9.19 9.09
N GLN A 33 4.16 -10.02 9.31
CA GLN A 33 3.99 -11.47 9.43
C GLN A 33 3.07 -11.81 10.61
N LYS A 34 3.24 -11.15 11.76
CA LYS A 34 2.33 -11.34 12.91
C LYS A 34 0.90 -10.92 12.59
N MET A 35 0.70 -9.77 11.95
CA MET A 35 -0.61 -9.34 11.49
C MET A 35 -1.26 -10.39 10.57
N LYS A 36 -0.51 -10.91 9.60
CA LYS A 36 -0.99 -11.96 8.70
C LYS A 36 -1.34 -13.24 9.45
N GLU A 37 -0.51 -13.67 10.40
CA GLU A 37 -0.76 -14.85 11.24
C GLU A 37 -2.10 -14.71 11.98
N LEU A 38 -2.38 -13.57 12.60
CA LEU A 38 -3.65 -13.31 13.30
C LEU A 38 -4.86 -13.42 12.34
N ILE A 39 -4.75 -12.83 11.16
CA ILE A 39 -5.81 -12.91 10.13
C ILE A 39 -6.01 -14.37 9.68
N GLN A 40 -4.92 -15.11 9.42
CA GLN A 40 -4.98 -16.51 8.98
C GLN A 40 -5.53 -17.45 10.04
N ASN A 41 -5.31 -17.13 11.32
CA ASN A 41 -5.84 -17.88 12.46
C ASN A 41 -7.26 -17.45 12.86
N ASP A 42 -7.99 -16.74 11.98
CA ASP A 42 -9.41 -16.36 12.14
C ASP A 42 -9.71 -15.43 13.32
N PHE A 43 -8.71 -14.70 13.85
CA PHE A 43 -8.89 -13.79 14.99
C PHE A 43 -9.90 -12.66 14.72
N ILE A 44 -10.01 -12.22 13.47
CA ILE A 44 -10.97 -11.19 13.05
C ILE A 44 -12.14 -11.75 12.24
N GLY A 45 -12.23 -13.06 12.03
CA GLY A 45 -13.27 -13.64 11.17
C GLY A 45 -13.13 -13.25 9.70
N LYS A 46 -14.27 -13.16 9.00
CA LYS A 46 -14.31 -12.73 7.59
C LYS A 46 -13.96 -11.23 7.50
N ILE A 47 -13.06 -10.87 6.60
CA ILE A 47 -12.69 -9.47 6.34
C ILE A 47 -13.86 -8.72 5.67
N ILE A 48 -14.27 -7.62 6.28
CA ILE A 48 -15.34 -6.71 5.82
C ILE A 48 -14.73 -5.57 4.99
N HIS A 49 -13.74 -4.88 5.56
CA HIS A 49 -13.10 -3.72 4.96
C HIS A 49 -11.59 -3.70 5.21
N PHE A 50 -10.85 -3.23 4.21
CA PHE A 50 -9.41 -2.96 4.28
C PHE A 50 -9.16 -1.47 4.06
N GLU A 51 -8.49 -0.81 5.00
CA GLU A 51 -8.11 0.60 4.88
C GLU A 51 -6.60 0.73 4.99
N TYR A 52 -5.97 1.40 4.02
CA TYR A 52 -4.55 1.69 4.08
C TYR A 52 -4.26 3.13 3.66
N HIS A 53 -3.81 3.94 4.61
CA HIS A 53 -3.40 5.33 4.38
C HIS A 53 -1.92 5.52 4.73
N ILE A 54 -1.12 5.97 3.76
CA ILE A 54 0.22 6.52 4.03
C ILE A 54 0.23 8.03 3.83
N SER A 55 0.55 8.80 4.86
CA SER A 55 0.76 10.25 4.73
C SER A 55 2.17 10.65 5.15
N SER A 56 2.86 11.42 4.29
CA SER A 56 4.26 11.78 4.45
C SER A 56 4.45 13.29 4.27
N PRO A 57 5.21 13.97 5.15
CA PRO A 57 5.34 15.42 5.14
C PRO A 57 6.40 15.93 4.13
N GLN A 58 6.22 15.67 2.83
CA GLN A 58 7.25 15.98 1.83
C GLN A 58 7.08 17.37 1.19
N TYR A 59 6.06 18.17 1.52
CA TYR A 59 5.77 19.42 0.82
C TYR A 59 6.98 20.36 0.74
N GLN A 60 7.64 20.68 1.85
CA GLN A 60 8.82 21.57 1.88
C GLN A 60 10.01 21.01 1.09
N LYS A 61 10.19 19.68 1.13
CA LYS A 61 11.24 19.00 0.37
C LYS A 61 10.94 19.08 -1.13
N LEU A 62 9.70 18.87 -1.52
CA LEU A 62 9.26 18.94 -2.92
C LEU A 62 9.38 20.36 -3.48
N GLN A 63 9.28 21.40 -2.64
CA GLN A 63 9.52 22.79 -3.05
C GLN A 63 11.01 23.10 -3.30
N SER A 64 11.92 22.43 -2.59
CA SER A 64 13.35 22.77 -2.56
C SER A 64 14.26 21.78 -3.30
N THR A 65 13.72 20.66 -3.79
CA THR A 65 14.50 19.60 -4.44
C THR A 65 13.84 19.11 -5.73
N GLN A 66 14.64 18.64 -6.67
CA GLN A 66 14.17 17.98 -7.89
C GLN A 66 13.73 16.54 -7.61
N ARG A 67 12.67 16.07 -8.29
CA ARG A 67 12.24 14.67 -8.33
C ARG A 67 12.85 13.92 -9.50
N ASN A 68 13.38 14.60 -10.52
CA ASN A 68 13.89 13.97 -11.74
C ASN A 68 12.82 13.04 -12.35
N TRP A 69 13.20 11.82 -12.74
CA TRP A 69 12.30 10.83 -13.34
C TRP A 69 11.06 10.53 -12.48
N MET A 70 11.14 10.68 -11.15
CA MET A 70 9.99 10.48 -10.25
C MET A 70 8.90 11.55 -10.40
N GLY A 71 9.22 12.70 -10.99
CA GLY A 71 8.27 13.77 -11.31
C GLY A 71 7.65 13.63 -12.71
N GLU A 72 8.11 12.68 -13.52
CA GLU A 72 7.73 12.53 -14.92
C GLU A 72 6.89 11.26 -15.14
N LYS A 73 5.60 11.42 -15.48
CA LYS A 73 4.66 10.32 -15.71
C LYS A 73 5.09 9.41 -16.86
N GLN A 74 5.64 10.00 -17.92
CA GLN A 74 6.16 9.26 -19.07
C GLN A 74 7.33 8.31 -18.73
N LYS A 75 8.06 8.60 -17.65
CA LYS A 75 9.15 7.76 -17.11
C LYS A 75 8.67 6.81 -16.02
N PHE A 76 7.35 6.64 -15.85
CA PHE A 76 6.73 5.87 -14.78
C PHE A 76 7.05 6.43 -13.38
N GLY A 77 7.31 7.73 -13.28
CA GLY A 77 7.37 8.43 -12.00
C GLY A 77 6.01 8.44 -11.32
N GLY A 78 6.02 8.84 -10.04
CA GLY A 78 4.81 8.98 -9.23
C GLY A 78 4.72 7.98 -8.07
N MET A 79 3.84 8.28 -7.12
CA MET A 79 3.72 7.51 -5.88
C MET A 79 2.87 6.26 -6.02
N LEU A 80 1.94 6.20 -6.98
CA LEU A 80 1.18 4.99 -7.27
C LEU A 80 2.10 3.83 -7.67
N GLY A 81 3.06 4.09 -8.58
CA GLY A 81 4.04 3.09 -8.99
C GLY A 81 5.01 2.73 -7.87
N ALA A 82 5.50 3.74 -7.12
CA ALA A 82 6.56 3.56 -6.13
C ALA A 82 6.09 2.95 -4.79
N LEU A 83 4.90 3.32 -4.30
CA LEU A 83 4.36 2.81 -3.03
C LEU A 83 2.98 2.18 -3.18
N GLY A 84 2.16 2.65 -4.12
CA GLY A 84 0.83 2.08 -4.34
C GLY A 84 0.87 0.61 -4.74
N THR A 85 1.90 0.16 -5.46
CA THR A 85 2.14 -1.26 -5.79
C THR A 85 2.30 -2.13 -4.53
N HIS A 86 3.11 -1.70 -3.55
CA HIS A 86 3.27 -2.38 -2.26
C HIS A 86 1.97 -2.38 -1.43
N MET A 87 1.20 -1.29 -1.48
CA MET A 87 -0.09 -1.21 -0.76
C MET A 87 -1.15 -2.14 -1.37
N ILE A 88 -1.22 -2.22 -2.71
CA ILE A 88 -2.13 -3.12 -3.44
C ILE A 88 -1.72 -4.59 -3.22
N ASP A 89 -0.42 -4.87 -3.24
CA ASP A 89 0.10 -6.19 -2.91
C ASP A 89 -0.25 -6.60 -1.48
N CYS A 90 -0.06 -5.70 -0.50
CA CYS A 90 -0.45 -5.94 0.89
C CYS A 90 -1.94 -6.27 1.05
N LEU A 91 -2.82 -5.57 0.33
CA LEU A 91 -4.26 -5.90 0.26
C LEU A 91 -4.47 -7.34 -0.21
N ARG A 92 -3.91 -7.71 -1.36
CA ARG A 92 -4.05 -9.08 -1.93
C ARG A 92 -3.45 -10.14 -1.01
N TRP A 93 -2.31 -9.86 -0.39
CA TRP A 93 -1.59 -10.78 0.47
C TRP A 93 -2.32 -11.10 1.77
N LEU A 94 -2.87 -10.08 2.44
CA LEU A 94 -3.60 -10.25 3.70
C LEU A 94 -5.01 -10.82 3.48
N THR A 95 -5.70 -10.38 2.43
CA THR A 95 -7.05 -10.89 2.11
C THR A 95 -7.05 -12.26 1.44
N ARG A 96 -5.94 -12.63 0.79
CA ARG A 96 -5.85 -13.81 -0.10
C ARG A 96 -6.94 -13.80 -1.17
N ASP A 97 -7.25 -12.61 -1.68
CA ASP A 97 -8.32 -12.37 -2.64
C ASP A 97 -7.82 -11.46 -3.78
N GLU A 98 -8.62 -11.35 -4.84
CA GLU A 98 -8.35 -10.52 -6.00
C GLU A 98 -9.33 -9.36 -6.10
N ILE A 99 -8.85 -8.25 -6.66
CA ILE A 99 -9.67 -7.06 -6.92
C ILE A 99 -10.71 -7.38 -8.01
N GLU A 100 -11.97 -7.03 -7.74
CA GLU A 100 -13.10 -7.15 -8.69
C GLU A 100 -13.33 -5.82 -9.41
N SER A 101 -13.38 -4.71 -8.67
CA SER A 101 -13.64 -3.39 -9.23
C SER A 101 -12.91 -2.30 -8.46
N VAL A 102 -12.64 -1.18 -9.15
CA VAL A 102 -11.89 -0.06 -8.61
C VAL A 102 -12.39 1.26 -9.18
N ASN A 103 -12.38 2.29 -8.34
CA ASN A 103 -12.45 3.69 -8.73
C ASN A 103 -11.28 4.42 -8.05
N GLY A 104 -10.70 5.42 -8.72
CA GLY A 104 -9.63 6.18 -8.11
C GLY A 104 -9.27 7.48 -8.81
N LEU A 105 -8.44 8.24 -8.13
CA LEU A 105 -7.93 9.54 -8.54
C LEU A 105 -6.41 9.58 -8.33
N LEU A 106 -5.70 10.10 -9.32
CA LEU A 106 -4.30 10.50 -9.22
C LEU A 106 -4.23 12.01 -9.21
N HIS A 107 -3.37 12.57 -8.36
CA HIS A 107 -3.20 14.01 -8.25
C HIS A 107 -1.74 14.41 -7.97
N THR A 108 -1.40 15.60 -8.44
CA THR A 108 -0.09 16.24 -8.22
C THR A 108 -0.35 17.54 -7.46
N HIS A 109 -0.20 17.52 -6.13
CA HIS A 109 -0.38 18.69 -5.27
C HIS A 109 0.76 19.70 -5.42
N VAL A 110 1.98 19.22 -5.69
CA VAL A 110 3.18 20.06 -5.88
C VAL A 110 3.69 19.94 -7.32
N PRO A 111 3.07 20.64 -8.28
CA PRO A 111 3.38 20.52 -9.71
C PRO A 111 4.71 21.17 -10.12
N GLU A 112 5.27 22.03 -9.27
CA GLU A 112 6.49 22.78 -9.57
C GLU A 112 7.59 22.48 -8.55
N GLY A 113 8.83 22.42 -9.02
CA GLY A 113 10.04 22.32 -8.21
C GLY A 113 11.19 23.11 -8.86
N PRO A 114 12.39 23.13 -8.25
CA PRO A 114 13.52 23.88 -8.77
C PRO A 114 13.90 23.45 -10.20
N GLY A 115 13.53 24.26 -11.19
CA GLY A 115 13.81 24.00 -12.60
C GLY A 115 13.05 22.81 -13.20
N GLU A 116 11.96 22.35 -12.58
CA GLU A 116 11.16 21.22 -13.09
C GLU A 116 9.66 21.47 -12.99
N LEU A 117 8.94 21.05 -14.03
CA LEU A 117 7.48 20.87 -14.03
C LEU A 117 7.18 19.37 -13.89
N ARG A 118 6.21 19.04 -13.06
CA ARG A 118 5.88 17.66 -12.69
C ARG A 118 4.46 17.33 -13.13
N ASP A 119 4.30 16.15 -13.72
CA ASP A 119 3.00 15.59 -14.12
C ASP A 119 2.73 14.20 -13.51
N ALA A 120 3.71 13.65 -12.79
CA ALA A 120 3.55 12.43 -12.00
C ALA A 120 2.85 12.71 -10.66
N ASP A 121 2.13 11.71 -10.15
CA ASP A 121 1.36 11.85 -8.92
C ASP A 121 2.26 11.95 -7.67
N ASP A 122 1.83 12.80 -6.72
CA ASP A 122 2.31 12.81 -5.34
C ASP A 122 1.23 12.36 -4.34
N ALA A 123 0.05 12.06 -4.87
CA ALA A 123 -1.09 11.53 -4.15
C ALA A 123 -1.96 10.64 -5.04
N PHE A 124 -2.55 9.62 -4.40
CA PHE A 124 -3.56 8.79 -5.02
C PHE A 124 -4.63 8.38 -4.01
N PHE A 125 -5.83 8.14 -4.52
CA PHE A 125 -6.98 7.66 -3.75
C PHE A 125 -7.66 6.56 -4.55
N ILE A 126 -7.75 5.37 -3.99
CA ILE A 126 -8.25 4.19 -4.68
C ILE A 126 -9.22 3.49 -3.73
N HIS A 127 -10.42 3.20 -4.21
CA HIS A 127 -11.38 2.41 -3.46
C HIS A 127 -12.07 1.41 -4.40
N GLY A 128 -12.62 0.36 -3.82
CA GLY A 128 -13.20 -0.70 -4.63
C GLY A 128 -13.64 -1.89 -3.83
N LYS A 129 -13.77 -2.99 -4.55
CA LYS A 129 -14.30 -4.25 -4.04
C LYS A 129 -13.45 -5.42 -4.53
N MET A 130 -13.26 -6.40 -3.65
CA MET A 130 -12.63 -7.68 -3.91
C MET A 130 -13.69 -8.74 -4.28
N LYS A 131 -13.29 -9.84 -4.93
CA LYS A 131 -14.22 -10.89 -5.38
C LYS A 131 -15.05 -11.50 -4.26
N ASN A 132 -14.51 -11.63 -3.04
CA ASN A 132 -15.23 -12.21 -1.89
C ASN A 132 -16.06 -11.19 -1.08
N ASN A 133 -16.41 -10.06 -1.71
CA ASN A 133 -17.26 -9.00 -1.15
C ASN A 133 -16.60 -8.16 -0.05
N THR A 134 -15.27 -8.25 0.12
CA THR A 134 -14.50 -7.31 0.93
C THR A 134 -14.37 -5.98 0.19
N THR A 135 -14.58 -4.86 0.88
CA THR A 135 -14.34 -3.53 0.31
C THR A 135 -12.95 -3.03 0.72
N PHE A 136 -12.39 -2.09 -0.03
CA PHE A 136 -11.11 -1.49 0.33
C PHE A 136 -11.03 -0.01 0.03
N SER A 137 -10.19 0.69 0.78
CA SER A 137 -9.72 2.04 0.53
C SER A 137 -8.20 2.11 0.73
N ILE A 138 -7.49 2.64 -0.27
CA ILE A 138 -6.04 2.77 -0.30
C ILE A 138 -5.73 4.20 -0.74
N GLN A 139 -4.96 4.93 0.06
CA GLN A 139 -4.66 6.32 -0.21
C GLN A 139 -3.24 6.70 0.23
N LEU A 140 -2.64 7.61 -0.53
CA LEU A 140 -1.36 8.19 -0.20
C LEU A 140 -1.38 9.70 -0.40
N LEU A 141 -0.81 10.41 0.56
CA LEU A 141 -0.59 11.85 0.52
C LEU A 141 0.87 12.14 0.87
N SER A 142 1.69 12.54 -0.11
CA SER A 142 3.08 12.92 0.16
C SER A 142 3.36 14.41 0.02
N GLY A 143 2.58 15.14 -0.78
CA GLY A 143 2.69 16.58 -0.98
C GLY A 143 2.12 17.45 0.15
N ILE A 144 2.28 17.06 1.42
CA ILE A 144 1.70 17.78 2.58
C ILE A 144 2.77 18.20 3.59
N ASN A 145 2.44 19.13 4.49
CA ASN A 145 3.40 19.62 5.52
C ASN A 145 3.47 18.72 6.76
N HIS A 146 2.37 18.06 7.12
CA HIS A 146 2.30 17.16 8.27
C HIS A 146 1.55 15.89 7.88
N GLY A 147 2.14 14.74 8.19
CA GLY A 147 1.54 13.43 8.00
C GLY A 147 1.63 12.61 9.29
N PHE A 148 0.87 11.53 9.33
CA PHE A 148 0.84 10.56 10.43
C PHE A 148 1.52 9.23 10.08
N GLY A 149 2.18 9.18 8.93
CA GLY A 149 2.90 8.00 8.44
C GLY A 149 1.96 6.93 7.90
N SER A 150 2.37 5.67 8.05
CA SER A 150 1.68 4.49 7.51
C SER A 150 0.65 3.97 8.51
N ASN A 151 -0.62 3.87 8.10
CA ASN A 151 -1.71 3.35 8.92
C ASN A 151 -2.52 2.33 8.11
N LEU A 152 -2.42 1.07 8.52
CA LEU A 152 -3.13 -0.05 7.93
C LEU A 152 -4.17 -0.56 8.92
N LYS A 153 -5.40 -0.77 8.48
CA LYS A 153 -6.50 -1.31 9.29
C LYS A 153 -7.23 -2.39 8.52
N VAL A 154 -7.54 -3.49 9.20
CA VAL A 154 -8.33 -4.58 8.65
C VAL A 154 -9.48 -4.86 9.61
N PHE A 155 -10.68 -4.66 9.10
CA PHE A 155 -11.93 -4.82 9.84
C PHE A 155 -12.56 -6.15 9.46
N GLY A 156 -12.85 -6.99 10.45
CA GLY A 156 -13.50 -8.28 10.23
C GLY A 156 -14.72 -8.48 11.12
N THR A 157 -15.44 -9.57 10.89
CA THR A 157 -16.68 -9.91 11.60
C THR A 157 -16.48 -10.22 13.09
N LYS A 158 -15.25 -10.53 13.53
CA LYS A 158 -14.93 -10.89 14.93
C LYS A 158 -13.95 -9.92 15.62
N GLY A 159 -13.48 -8.90 14.91
CA GLY A 159 -12.52 -7.96 15.47
C GLY A 159 -11.87 -7.07 14.43
N THR A 160 -10.94 -6.25 14.91
CA THR A 160 -10.16 -5.30 14.09
C THR A 160 -8.69 -5.45 14.42
N ILE A 161 -7.84 -5.39 13.39
CA ILE A 161 -6.38 -5.26 13.54
C ILE A 161 -5.93 -3.95 12.92
N THR A 162 -5.09 -3.20 13.64
CA THR A 162 -4.47 -1.98 13.13
C THR A 162 -2.96 -2.08 13.22
N LEU A 163 -2.26 -1.58 12.20
CA LEU A 163 -0.81 -1.49 12.15
C LEU A 163 -0.40 -0.06 11.83
N THR A 164 0.28 0.58 12.78
CA THR A 164 0.74 1.96 12.68
C THR A 164 2.26 1.99 12.55
N ASN A 165 2.74 2.64 11.49
CA ASN A 165 4.15 2.89 11.16
C ASN A 165 5.04 1.65 11.19
N ASP A 166 4.48 0.47 10.94
CA ASP A 166 5.17 -0.83 11.05
C ASP A 166 5.85 -1.03 12.42
N LYS A 167 5.26 -0.44 13.48
CA LYS A 167 5.80 -0.43 14.84
C LYS A 167 4.79 -0.85 15.89
N GLN A 168 3.54 -0.42 15.74
CA GLN A 168 2.49 -0.67 16.71
C GLN A 168 1.39 -1.51 16.06
N LEU A 169 1.22 -2.74 16.55
CA LEU A 169 0.15 -3.65 16.13
C LEU A 169 -0.89 -3.69 17.23
N CYS A 170 -2.13 -3.29 16.95
CA CYS A 170 -3.24 -3.41 17.87
C CYS A 170 -4.27 -4.42 17.38
N PHE A 171 -4.95 -5.06 18.32
CA PHE A 171 -6.05 -5.98 18.08
C PHE A 171 -7.18 -5.71 19.09
N GLY A 172 -8.41 -5.71 18.60
CA GLY A 172 -9.61 -5.67 19.44
C GLY A 172 -10.60 -6.71 18.93
N LYS A 173 -11.09 -7.57 19.83
CA LYS A 173 -12.15 -8.55 19.52
C LYS A 173 -13.53 -7.92 19.73
N ILE A 174 -14.59 -8.68 19.46
CA ILE A 174 -15.98 -8.26 19.71
C ILE A 174 -16.13 -7.73 21.15
N ASN A 175 -16.66 -6.51 21.28
CA ASN A 175 -16.93 -5.80 22.53
C ASN A 175 -15.71 -5.38 23.38
N ASP A 176 -14.50 -5.57 22.87
CA ASP A 176 -13.27 -5.13 23.54
C ASP A 176 -12.72 -3.86 22.88
N GLU A 177 -11.88 -3.13 23.61
CA GLU A 177 -11.11 -2.01 23.06
C GLU A 177 -9.97 -2.51 22.15
N LEU A 178 -9.43 -1.61 21.31
CA LEU A 178 -8.22 -1.89 20.55
C LEU A 178 -7.00 -1.78 21.47
N GLU A 179 -6.34 -2.90 21.72
CA GLU A 179 -5.17 -2.96 22.59
C GLU A 179 -3.91 -3.30 21.80
N GLU A 180 -2.77 -2.72 22.22
CA GLU A 180 -1.48 -3.01 21.60
C GLU A 180 -1.00 -4.42 21.94
N LEU A 181 -0.69 -5.19 20.91
CA LEU A 181 -0.04 -6.49 21.02
C LEU A 181 1.47 -6.28 21.07
N LYS A 182 2.09 -6.65 22.20
CA LYS A 182 3.55 -6.73 22.28
C LYS A 182 4.06 -7.85 21.39
N VAL A 183 4.70 -7.50 20.28
CA VAL A 183 5.32 -8.47 19.38
C VAL A 183 6.81 -8.56 19.72
N GLU A 184 7.21 -9.65 20.35
CA GLU A 184 8.64 -9.96 20.54
C GLU A 184 9.17 -10.63 19.27
N PHE A 185 10.16 -10.00 18.65
CA PHE A 185 10.87 -10.58 17.51
C PHE A 185 12.04 -11.41 18.05
N LYS A 186 12.06 -12.70 17.71
CA LYS A 186 13.19 -13.60 18.00
C LYS A 186 14.33 -13.38 17.02
#